data_AF-A0A6L9ZGM8-F1
#
_entry.id   AF-A0A6L9ZGM8-F1
#
_cell.length_a   1.000
_cell.length_b   1.000
_cell.length_c   1.000
_cell.angle_alpha   90.00
_cell.angle_beta   90.00
_cell.angle_gamma   90.00
#
_symmetry.space_group_name_H-M   'P 1'
#
loop_
_entity.id
_entity.type
_entity.pdbx_description
1 polymer ?
#
loop_
_entity_poly.entity_id
_entity_poly.type
_entity_poly.pdbx_seq_one_letter_code
_entity_poly.pdbx_strand_id
1 'polypeptide(L)'
;MDILYDHQMFAIQKFGGISRIFIELMRELSPNSDCSIHWHRGIKTDGYDISEYRAQLTGYGVIPKFPFPTGKAINDTINKLSFQWFVSRFGRQYDIY
;
A
#
# COMPACT_ATOMS: atom_id res chain seq x y z
N MET A 1 -7.54 -9.57 -13.44
CA MET A 1 -6.88 -8.25 -13.35
C MET A 1 -5.97 -8.25 -12.14
N ASP A 2 -4.77 -7.68 -12.24
CA ASP A 2 -3.83 -7.62 -11.13
C ASP A 2 -3.48 -6.14 -10.85
N ILE A 3 -3.69 -5.69 -9.60
CA ILE A 3 -3.56 -4.28 -9.21
C ILE A 3 -2.55 -4.17 -8.06
N LEU A 4 -1.51 -3.35 -8.28
CA LEU A 4 -0.51 -3.01 -7.28
C LEU A 4 -0.66 -1.55 -6.85
N TYR A 5 -0.97 -1.33 -5.57
CA TYR A 5 -0.98 -0.02 -4.95
C TYR A 5 0.30 0.22 -4.15
N ASP A 6 0.98 1.34 -4.40
CA ASP A 6 2.18 1.74 -3.67
C ASP A 6 1.94 2.90 -2.69
N HIS A 7 2.80 3.00 -1.68
CA HIS A 7 2.82 4.03 -0.64
C HIS A 7 2.95 5.45 -1.22
N GLN A 8 3.60 5.61 -2.37
CA GLN A 8 3.73 6.92 -3.04
C GLN A 8 2.38 7.53 -3.43
N MET A 9 1.40 6.71 -3.80
CA MET A 9 0.05 7.16 -4.12
C MET A 9 -0.61 7.91 -2.95
N PHE A 10 -0.26 7.54 -1.73
CA PHE A 10 -0.74 8.17 -0.50
C PHE A 10 0.19 9.26 0.06
N ALA A 11 1.45 9.32 -0.40
CA ALA A 11 2.44 10.29 0.05
C ALA A 11 2.42 11.60 -0.77
N ILE A 12 2.08 11.53 -2.07
CA ILE A 12 2.03 12.69 -2.97
C ILE A 12 0.90 13.64 -2.57
N GLN A 13 -0.20 13.11 -2.05
CA GLN A 13 -1.33 13.89 -1.57
C GLN A 13 -1.40 13.76 -0.06
N LYS A 14 -1.18 14.86 0.69
CA LYS A 14 -1.52 14.91 2.11
C LYS A 14 -2.97 14.43 2.24
N PHE A 15 -3.17 13.24 2.81
CA PHE A 15 -4.40 12.45 2.90
C PHE A 15 -5.70 13.22 2.58
N GLY A 16 -6.44 12.78 1.56
CA GLY A 16 -7.60 13.52 1.02
C GLY A 16 -8.61 12.67 0.24
N GLY A 17 -9.43 13.32 -0.60
CA GLY A 17 -10.54 12.68 -1.31
C GLY A 17 -10.11 11.55 -2.25
N ILE A 18 -8.99 11.71 -2.97
CA ILE A 18 -8.51 10.72 -3.94
C ILE A 18 -7.92 9.49 -3.24
N SER A 19 -7.16 9.65 -2.16
CA SER A 19 -6.71 8.50 -1.36
C SER A 19 -7.89 7.68 -0.84
N ARG A 20 -8.98 8.35 -0.45
CA ARG A 20 -10.22 7.67 -0.06
C ARG A 20 -10.83 6.89 -1.23
N ILE A 21 -10.88 7.46 -2.43
CA ILE A 21 -11.39 6.75 -3.62
C ILE A 21 -10.63 5.44 -3.84
N PHE A 22 -9.30 5.42 -3.71
CA PHE A 22 -8.53 4.18 -3.84
C PHE A 22 -8.83 3.16 -2.74
N ILE A 23 -9.05 3.60 -1.49
CA ILE A 23 -9.50 2.72 -0.41
C ILE A 23 -10.86 2.10 -0.73
N GLU A 24 -11.85 2.91 -1.12
CA GLU A 24 -13.19 2.41 -1.45
C GLU A 24 -13.14 1.47 -2.67
N LEU A 25 -12.34 1.82 -3.69
CA LEU A 25 -12.19 0.98 -4.88
C LEU A 25 -11.50 -0.35 -4.55
N MET A 26 -10.50 -0.35 -3.65
CA MET A 26 -9.93 -1.60 -3.13
C MET A 26 -10.97 -2.43 -2.37
N ARG A 27 -11.81 -1.81 -1.54
CA ARG A 27 -12.86 -2.49 -0.78
C ARG A 27 -13.91 -3.13 -1.67
N GLU A 28 -14.34 -2.45 -2.73
CA GLU A 28 -15.35 -2.97 -3.67
C GLU A 28 -14.78 -4.07 -4.57
N LEU A 29 -13.50 -3.98 -4.93
CA LEU A 29 -12.86 -4.95 -5.84
C LEU A 29 -12.26 -6.17 -5.13
N SER A 30 -11.89 -6.07 -3.84
CA SER A 30 -11.24 -7.16 -3.12
C SER A 30 -12.04 -8.47 -3.02
N PRO A 31 -13.39 -8.48 -2.98
CA PRO A 31 -14.15 -9.73 -2.99
C PRO A 31 -14.17 -10.43 -4.35
N ASN A 32 -13.80 -9.74 -5.43
CA ASN A 32 -13.88 -10.27 -6.79
C ASN A 32 -12.71 -11.24 -7.07
N SER A 33 -13.02 -12.52 -7.30
CA SER A 33 -12.02 -13.57 -7.56
C SER A 33 -11.21 -13.35 -8.83
N ASP A 34 -11.71 -12.57 -9.78
CA ASP A 34 -11.00 -12.22 -11.01
C ASP A 34 -10.02 -11.04 -10.80
N CYS A 35 -10.00 -10.44 -9.61
CA CYS A 35 -9.12 -9.35 -9.24
C CYS A 35 -8.12 -9.79 -8.15
N SER A 36 -6.83 -9.67 -8.44
CA SER A 36 -5.77 -9.76 -7.44
C SER A 36 -5.36 -8.36 -7.03
N ILE A 37 -5.38 -8.08 -5.73
CA ILE A 37 -5.04 -6.75 -5.20
C ILE A 37 -3.87 -6.90 -4.24
N HIS A 38 -2.77 -6.23 -4.58
CA HIS A 38 -1.58 -6.11 -3.78
C HIS A 38 -1.44 -4.66 -3.32
N TRP A 39 -1.32 -4.45 -2.02
CA TRP A 39 -1.16 -3.12 -1.48
C TRP A 39 0.03 -3.02 -0.54
N HIS A 40 1.01 -2.23 -0.95
CA HIS A 40 2.09 -1.78 -0.10
C HIS A 40 1.77 -0.39 0.45
N ARG A 41 1.32 -0.32 1.71
CA ARG A 41 0.98 0.92 2.40
C ARG A 41 2.21 1.68 2.90
N GLY A 42 3.35 1.00 3.05
CA GLY A 42 4.56 1.56 3.65
C GLY A 42 4.38 1.89 5.13
N ILE A 43 5.10 2.90 5.64
CA ILE A 43 4.97 3.40 7.01
C ILE A 43 3.57 3.96 7.23
N LYS A 44 2.83 3.35 8.17
CA LYS A 44 1.47 3.74 8.53
C LYS A 44 1.46 5.16 9.08
N THR A 45 0.96 6.08 8.27
CA THR A 45 0.86 7.51 8.57
C THR A 45 -0.58 8.00 8.59
N ASP A 46 -1.50 7.20 8.03
CA ASP A 46 -2.92 7.48 7.94
C ASP A 46 -3.77 6.68 8.93
N GLY A 47 -5.02 7.11 9.10
CA GLY A 47 -5.99 6.53 10.02
C GLY A 47 -7.00 5.56 9.39
N TYR A 48 -6.87 5.20 8.10
CA TYR A 48 -7.85 4.32 7.45
C TYR A 48 -7.81 2.92 8.07
N ASP A 49 -8.97 2.46 8.54
CA ASP A 49 -9.18 1.07 8.91
C ASP A 49 -9.63 0.26 7.69
N ILE A 50 -9.05 -0.92 7.56
CA ILE A 50 -9.23 -1.84 6.44
C ILE A 50 -9.48 -3.26 6.93
N SER A 51 -9.69 -3.42 8.24
CA SER A 51 -9.90 -4.71 8.91
C SER A 51 -10.97 -5.57 8.22
N GLU A 52 -12.03 -4.94 7.72
CA GLU A 52 -13.15 -5.55 7.00
C GLU A 52 -12.74 -6.34 5.74
N TYR A 53 -11.85 -5.78 4.92
CA TYR A 53 -11.52 -6.33 3.60
C TYR A 53 -10.05 -6.74 3.45
N ARG A 54 -9.22 -6.49 4.48
CA ARG A 54 -7.79 -6.85 4.49
C ARG A 54 -7.55 -8.32 4.16
N ALA A 55 -8.38 -9.22 4.68
CA ALA A 55 -8.23 -10.67 4.46
C ALA A 55 -8.49 -11.09 3.00
N GLN A 56 -9.12 -10.21 2.21
CA GLN A 56 -9.45 -10.45 0.80
C GLN A 56 -8.34 -9.93 -0.12
N LEU A 57 -7.39 -9.14 0.39
CA LEU A 57 -6.23 -8.69 -0.39
C LEU A 57 -5.26 -9.85 -0.61
N THR A 58 -4.78 -9.98 -1.84
CA THR A 58 -3.80 -11.00 -2.23
C THR A 58 -2.44 -10.76 -1.58
N GLY A 59 -2.07 -9.48 -1.37
CA GLY A 59 -0.88 -9.10 -0.63
C GLY A 59 -1.07 -7.78 0.10
N TYR A 60 -0.62 -7.70 1.34
CA TYR A 60 -0.68 -6.47 2.12
C TYR A 60 0.60 -6.24 2.93
N GLY A 61 1.28 -5.12 2.68
CA GLY A 61 2.50 -4.71 3.35
C GLY A 61 2.31 -3.39 4.09
N VAL A 62 2.58 -3.38 5.40
CA VAL A 62 2.53 -2.16 6.23
C VAL A 62 3.67 -2.17 7.24
N ILE A 63 4.28 -1.01 7.44
CA ILE A 63 5.27 -0.79 8.49
C ILE A 63 4.59 0.03 9.58
N PRO A 64 4.57 -0.43 10.85
CA PRO A 64 4.01 0.35 11.94
C PRO A 64 4.75 1.69 12.09
N LYS A 65 4.04 2.73 12.54
CA LYS A 65 4.65 4.03 12.78
C LYS A 65 5.75 3.88 13.84
N PHE A 66 6.93 4.43 13.57
CA PHE A 66 8.03 4.41 14.53
C PHE A 66 7.70 5.25 15.77
N PRO A 67 8.10 4.81 16.97
CA PRO A 67 7.88 5.55 18.22
C PRO A 67 8.70 6.83 18.31
N PHE A 68 9.69 7.02 17.44
CA PHE A 68 10.56 8.19 17.38
C PHE A 68 10.43 8.89 16.02
N PRO A 69 10.56 10.24 15.96
CA PRO A 69 10.55 10.97 14.71
C PRO A 69 11.76 10.58 13.87
N THR A 70 11.51 9.91 12.75
CA THR A 70 12.51 9.61 11.72
C THR A 70 12.50 10.72 10.67
N GLY A 71 13.69 11.06 10.17
CA GLY A 71 13.82 12.06 9.10
C GLY A 71 13.13 11.61 7.81
N LYS A 72 12.63 12.57 7.02
CA LYS A 72 11.93 12.31 5.75
C LYS A 72 12.72 11.39 4.81
N ALA A 73 14.01 11.66 4.63
CA ALA A 73 14.89 10.85 3.78
C ALA A 73 15.02 9.40 4.25
N ILE A 74 15.00 9.17 5.57
CA ILE A 74 15.05 7.83 6.17
C ILE A 74 13.75 7.10 5.89
N ASN A 75 12.60 7.77 6.07
CA ASN A 75 11.29 7.18 5.78
C ASN A 75 11.12 6.82 4.30
N ASP A 76 11.57 7.69 3.40
CA ASP A 76 11.54 7.45 1.96
C ASP A 76 12.42 6.24 1.58
N THR A 77 13.60 6.13 2.19
CA THR A 77 14.50 4.98 1.99
C THR A 77 13.87 3.68 2.50
N ILE A 78 13.30 3.70 3.71
CA ILE A 78 12.63 2.53 4.30
C ILE A 78 11.47 2.08 3.42
N ASN A 79 10.59 3.01 3.02
CA ASN A 79 9.45 2.70 2.17
C ASN A 79 9.87 2.16 0.80
N LYS A 80 10.93 2.71 0.21
CA LYS A 80 11.45 2.22 -1.08
C LYS A 80 11.98 0.78 -0.97
N LEU A 81 12.78 0.50 0.05
CA LEU A 81 13.32 -0.84 0.29
C LEU A 81 12.21 -1.85 0.60
N SER A 82 11.24 -1.47 1.44
CA SER A 82 10.11 -2.35 1.76
C SER A 82 9.20 -2.59 0.57
N PHE A 83 9.02 -1.59 -0.31
CA PHE A 83 8.28 -1.74 -1.55
C PHE A 83 9.00 -2.71 -2.50
N GLN A 84 10.30 -2.53 -2.72
CA GLN A 84 11.09 -3.44 -3.55
C GLN A 84 11.01 -4.89 -3.05
N TRP A 85 11.11 -5.09 -1.74
CA TRP A 85 10.93 -6.40 -1.13
C TRP A 85 9.51 -6.93 -1.35
N PHE A 86 8.48 -6.10 -1.14
CA PHE A 86 7.08 -6.48 -1.33
C PHE A 86 6.79 -6.90 -2.78
N VAL A 87 7.26 -6.13 -3.75
CA VAL A 87 7.15 -6.46 -5.19
C VAL A 87 7.92 -7.74 -5.51
N SER A 88 9.12 -7.94 -4.96
CA SER A 88 9.85 -9.21 -5.19
C SER A 88 9.12 -10.44 -4.63
N ARG A 89 8.34 -10.26 -3.57
CA ARG A 89 7.64 -11.34 -2.86
C ARG A 89 6.27 -11.65 -3.44
N PHE A 90 5.54 -10.62 -3.87
CA PHE A 90 4.15 -10.72 -4.29
C PHE A 90 3.92 -10.30 -5.73
N GLY A 91 4.79 -9.45 -6.26
CA GLY A 91 4.69 -8.97 -7.61
C GLY A 91 5.28 -9.97 -8.61
N ARG A 92 4.43 -10.59 -9.43
CA ARG A 92 4.93 -11.18 -10.69
C ARG A 92 5.43 -10.06 -11.59
N GLN A 93 6.70 -10.12 -11.99
CA GLN A 93 7.30 -9.39 -13.11
C GLN A 93 6.62 -8.04 -13.44
N TYR A 94 6.50 -7.17 -12.44
CA TYR A 94 6.08 -5.79 -12.66
C TYR A 94 7.30 -5.08 -13.25
N ASP A 95 7.17 -4.49 -14.42
CA ASP A 95 8.20 -3.61 -14.99
C ASP A 95 8.31 -2.35 -14.11
N ILE A 96 9.19 -2.42 -13.10
CA ILE A 96 9.61 -1.29 -12.29
C ILE A 96 10.71 -0.56 -13.07
N TYR A 97 10.32 0.43 -13.88
CA TYR A 97 11.21 1.37 -14.58
C TYR A 97 11.86 2.37 -13.62
#